data_AF-R0KEJ5-F1
#
_entry.id   AF-R0KEJ5-F1
#
_cell.length_a   1.000
_cell.length_b   1.000
_cell.length_c   1.000
_cell.angle_alpha   90.00
_cell.angle_beta   90.00
_cell.angle_gamma   90.00
#
_symmetry.space_group_name_H-M   'P 1'
#
loop_
_entity.id
_entity.type
_entity.pdbx_description
1 polymer ?
#
loop_
_entity_poly.entity_id
_entity_poly.type
_entity_poly.pdbx_seq_one_letter_code
_entity_poly.pdbx_strand_id
1 'polypeptide(L)'
;NITKAEINDLVEENPDVSWPTVPGDVLASIFDRVNAQLRAENIPEVQYDVFSWRMARAISYRNTSNSKPRAKSATASATKS
;
A
#
# COMPACT_ATOMS: atom_id res chain seq x y z
N ASN A 1 -8.06 -7.44 4.62
CA ASN A 1 -8.19 -6.95 3.23
C ASN A 1 -6.98 -7.47 2.47
N ILE A 2 -7.17 -8.48 1.61
CA ILE A 2 -6.10 -9.21 0.88
C ILE A 2 -5.08 -8.27 0.25
N THR A 3 -5.57 -7.24 -0.43
CA THR A 3 -4.72 -6.27 -1.15
C THR A 3 -3.83 -5.46 -0.21
N LYS A 4 -4.27 -5.22 1.03
CA LYS A 4 -3.51 -4.45 2.01
C LYS A 4 -2.31 -5.24 2.56
N ALA A 5 -2.43 -6.57 2.67
CA ALA A 5 -1.34 -7.42 3.15
C ALA A 5 -0.19 -7.45 2.14
N GLU A 6 -0.49 -7.71 0.86
CA GLU A 6 0.54 -7.74 -0.20
C GLU A 6 1.22 -6.39 -0.42
N ILE A 7 0.47 -5.29 -0.31
CA ILE A 7 1.03 -3.93 -0.35
C ILE A 7 1.91 -3.66 0.87
N ASN A 8 1.59 -4.27 2.01
CA ASN A 8 2.38 -4.10 3.20
C ASN A 8 3.78 -4.69 3.02
N ASP A 9 3.83 -5.94 2.56
CA ASP A 9 5.04 -6.69 2.31
C ASP A 9 5.90 -6.01 1.23
N LEU A 10 5.29 -5.60 0.11
CA LEU A 10 5.98 -4.91 -1.00
C LEU A 10 6.71 -3.63 -0.54
N VAL A 11 6.06 -2.83 0.29
CA VAL A 11 6.61 -1.55 0.78
C VAL A 11 7.56 -1.77 1.96
N GLU A 12 7.42 -2.85 2.74
CA GLU A 12 8.43 -3.21 3.76
C GLU A 12 9.75 -3.63 3.10
N GLU A 13 9.68 -4.37 2.00
CA GLU A 13 10.86 -4.71 1.19
C GLU A 13 11.43 -3.50 0.45
N ASN A 14 10.58 -2.56 0.03
CA ASN A 14 11.00 -1.39 -0.72
C ASN A 14 10.15 -0.14 -0.38
N PRO A 15 10.55 0.67 0.61
CA PRO A 15 9.74 1.77 1.13
C PRO A 15 9.36 2.86 0.12
N ASP A 16 10.20 3.07 -0.88
CA ASP A 16 10.02 4.09 -1.92
C ASP A 16 9.31 3.53 -3.17
N VAL A 17 8.80 2.30 -3.10
CA VAL A 17 8.15 1.65 -4.25
C VAL A 17 6.88 2.40 -4.64
N SER A 18 6.80 2.74 -5.91
CA SER A 18 5.57 3.20 -6.54
C SER A 18 4.99 2.08 -7.40
N TRP A 19 3.66 2.02 -7.51
CA TRP A 19 3.01 1.00 -8.34
C TRP A 19 3.55 0.90 -9.78
N PRO A 20 3.74 2.00 -10.54
CA PRO A 20 4.26 1.91 -11.90
C PRO A 20 5.74 1.49 -11.98
N THR A 21 6.47 1.49 -10.86
CA THR A 21 7.87 1.07 -10.81
C THR A 21 8.06 -0.38 -10.40
N VAL A 22 6.98 -1.11 -10.08
CA VAL A 22 7.06 -2.52 -9.70
C VAL A 22 7.47 -3.36 -10.93
N PRO A 23 8.51 -4.21 -10.82
CA PRO A 23 8.90 -5.12 -11.89
C PRO A 23 7.77 -6.06 -12.33
N GLY A 24 7.71 -6.38 -13.62
CA GLY A 24 6.60 -7.16 -14.19
C GLY A 24 6.49 -8.59 -13.65
N ASP A 25 7.62 -9.20 -13.31
CA ASP A 25 7.72 -10.51 -12.65
C ASP A 25 7.16 -10.48 -11.22
N VAL A 26 7.51 -9.45 -10.44
CA VAL A 26 6.95 -9.23 -9.09
C VAL A 26 5.45 -8.99 -9.18
N LEU A 27 5.02 -8.20 -10.16
CA LEU A 27 3.61 -7.89 -10.38
C LEU A 27 2.79 -9.12 -10.74
N ALA A 28 3.29 -9.98 -11.63
CA ALA A 28 2.62 -11.23 -12.00
C ALA A 28 2.48 -12.16 -10.78
N SER A 29 3.52 -12.26 -9.96
CA SER A 29 3.50 -13.03 -8.71
C SER A 29 2.43 -12.51 -7.74
N ILE A 30 2.34 -11.19 -7.55
CA ILE A 30 1.32 -10.59 -6.67
C ILE A 30 -0.09 -10.77 -7.24
N PHE A 31 -0.26 -10.65 -8.56
CA PHE A 31 -1.55 -10.86 -9.22
C PHE A 31 -2.07 -12.28 -8.98
N ASP A 32 -1.21 -13.29 -9.15
CA ASP A 32 -1.56 -14.69 -8.92
C ASP A 32 -1.91 -14.94 -7.45
N ARG A 33 -1.12 -14.41 -6.50
CA ARG A 33 -1.39 -14.54 -5.06
C ARG A 33 -2.72 -13.89 -4.67
N VAL A 34 -2.99 -12.69 -5.16
CA VAL A 34 -4.24 -11.97 -4.86
C VAL A 34 -5.44 -12.74 -5.39
N ASN A 35 -5.41 -13.19 -6.64
CA ASN A 35 -6.52 -13.96 -7.20
C ASN A 35 -6.70 -15.32 -6.52
N ALA A 36 -5.61 -15.99 -6.12
CA ALA A 36 -5.69 -17.22 -5.32
C ALA A 36 -6.38 -16.99 -3.97
N GLN A 37 -6.05 -15.90 -3.27
CA GLN A 37 -6.70 -15.54 -1.99
C GLN A 37 -8.17 -15.14 -2.19
N LEU A 38 -8.50 -14.39 -3.25
CA LEU A 38 -9.90 -14.06 -3.58
C LEU A 38 -10.72 -15.34 -3.80
N ARG A 39 -10.18 -16.28 -4.58
CA ARG A 39 -10.82 -17.58 -4.83
C ARG A 39 -11.04 -18.36 -3.54
N ALA A 40 -10.07 -18.35 -2.62
CA ALA A 40 -10.19 -19.00 -1.31
C ALA A 40 -11.32 -18.39 -0.44
N GLU A 41 -11.59 -17.09 -0.59
CA GLU A 41 -12.69 -16.37 0.07
C GLU A 41 -14.03 -16.45 -0.70
N ASN A 42 -14.13 -17.26 -1.76
CA ASN A 42 -15.28 -17.32 -2.69
C ASN A 42 -15.59 -15.97 -3.36
N ILE A 43 -14.58 -15.12 -3.54
CA ILE A 43 -14.69 -13.86 -4.27
C ILE A 43 -14.23 -14.12 -5.72
N PRO A 44 -14.97 -13.63 -6.74
CA PRO A 44 -14.56 -13.75 -8.12
C PRO A 44 -13.18 -13.13 -8.36
N GLU A 45 -12.42 -13.77 -9.25
CA GLU A 45 -11.14 -13.26 -9.71
C GLU A 45 -11.29 -11.89 -10.36
N VAL A 46 -10.28 -11.05 -10.17
CA VAL A 46 -10.23 -9.73 -10.76
C VAL A 46 -9.33 -9.74 -11.98
N GLN A 47 -9.77 -9.00 -13.00
CA GLN A 47 -8.95 -8.70 -14.16
C GLN A 47 -7.81 -7.74 -13.77
N TYR A 48 -6.78 -7.71 -14.62
CA TYR A 48 -5.54 -6.98 -14.36
C TYR A 48 -5.74 -5.48 -14.16
N ASP A 49 -6.68 -4.87 -14.88
CA ASP A 49 -7.05 -3.46 -14.77
C ASP A 49 -7.60 -3.11 -13.36
N VAL A 50 -8.55 -3.90 -12.86
CA VAL A 50 -9.13 -3.74 -11.52
C VAL A 50 -8.07 -3.99 -10.45
N PHE A 51 -7.25 -5.02 -10.62
CA PHE A 51 -6.14 -5.32 -9.74
C PHE A 51 -5.14 -4.14 -9.66
N SER A 52 -4.68 -3.67 -10.82
CA SER A 52 -3.71 -2.57 -10.94
C SER A 52 -4.23 -1.29 -10.29
N TRP A 53 -5.50 -0.94 -10.52
CA TRP A 53 -6.15 0.19 -9.85
C TRP A 53 -6.19 0.03 -8.32
N ARG A 54 -6.57 -1.16 -7.82
CA ARG A 54 -6.62 -1.43 -6.36
C ARG A 54 -5.24 -1.28 -5.71
N MET A 55 -4.20 -1.77 -6.37
CA MET A 55 -2.83 -1.72 -5.85
C MET A 55 -2.29 -0.29 -5.81
N ALA A 56 -2.43 0.47 -6.91
CA ALA A 56 -2.04 1.88 -6.96
C ALA A 56 -2.74 2.72 -5.89
N ARG A 57 -4.03 2.44 -5.67
CA ARG A 57 -4.83 3.12 -4.67
C ARG A 57 -4.38 2.77 -3.24
N ALA A 58 -4.05 1.50 -2.97
CA ALA A 58 -3.59 1.05 -1.66
C ALA A 58 -2.22 1.66 -1.27
N ILE A 59 -1.25 1.73 -2.21
CA ILE A 59 0.03 2.45 -1.98
C ILE A 59 -0.24 3.93 -1.68
N SER A 60 -1.11 4.57 -2.47
CA SER A 60 -1.46 5.99 -2.28
C SER A 60 -2.08 6.27 -0.90
N TYR A 61 -2.99 5.40 -0.44
CA TYR A 61 -3.57 5.51 0.91
C TYR A 61 -2.54 5.29 2.01
N ARG A 62 -1.59 4.38 1.84
CA ARG A 62 -0.52 4.16 2.82
C ARG A 62 0.38 5.39 2.93
N ASN A 63 0.84 5.92 1.81
CA ASN A 63 1.72 7.10 1.78
C ASN A 63 1.05 8.33 2.40
N THR A 64 -0.23 8.55 2.11
CA THR A 64 -1.00 9.64 2.73
C THR A 64 -1.28 9.41 4.23
N SER A 65 -1.48 8.16 4.66
CA SER A 65 -1.69 7.82 6.09
C SER A 65 -0.41 7.95 6.94
N ASN A 66 0.75 7.59 6.40
CA ASN A 66 2.06 7.80 7.04
C ASN A 66 2.48 9.28 7.02
N SER A 67 1.96 10.05 6.06
CA SER A 67 2.16 11.49 5.97
C SER A 67 1.26 12.30 6.91
N LYS A 68 0.57 11.67 7.87
CA LYS A 68 -0.12 12.44 8.90
C LYS A 68 0.93 13.31 9.58
N PRO A 69 0.84 14.65 9.53
CA PRO A 69 1.79 15.48 10.24
C PRO A 69 1.70 15.05 11.68
N ARG A 70 2.81 14.53 12.23
CA ARG A 70 3.05 14.45 13.66
C ARG A 70 2.59 15.79 14.18
N ALA A 71 1.42 15.81 14.84
CA ALA A 71 0.84 17.02 15.38
C ALA A 71 1.99 17.71 16.10
N LYS A 72 2.36 18.91 15.63
CA LYS A 72 3.41 19.69 16.26
C LYS A 72 3.03 19.77 17.73
N SER A 73 3.68 18.98 18.56
CA SER A 73 3.76 19.21 19.99
C SER A 73 4.48 20.54 20.09
N ALA A 74 3.71 21.63 20.05
CA ALA A 74 4.18 22.95 20.37
C ALA A 74 4.48 22.91 21.87
N THR A 75 5.71 22.53 22.18
CA THR A 75 6.34 22.75 23.47
C THR A 75 6.40 24.26 23.66
N ALA A 76 5.37 24.83 24.30
CA ALA A 76 5.42 26.18 24.80
C ALA A 76 6.29 26.16 26.05
N SER A 77 7.60 26.28 25.85
CA SER A 77 8.54 26.64 26.91
C SER A 77 9.38 27.83 26.47
N ALA A 78 9.31 28.86 27.31
CA ALA A 78 10.19 30.02 27.47
C ALA A 78 9.90 31.28 26.64
N THR A 79 9.42 32.33 27.35
CA THR A 79 10.10 33.62 27.32
C THR A 79 10.11 34.23 28.73
N LYS A 80 11.33 34.46 29.22
CA LYS A 80 11.71 35.18 30.44
C LYS A 80 11.88 36.66 30.09
N SER A 81 11.35 37.58 30.91
CA SER A 81 11.90 38.94 31.16
C SER A 81 11.21 39.53 32.39
#